data_AF-A0A9P6I5L7-F1
#
_entry.id   AF-A0A9P6I5L7-F1
#
_cell.length_a   1.000
_cell.length_b   1.000
_cell.length_c   1.000
_cell.angle_alpha   90.00
_cell.angle_beta   90.00
_cell.angle_gamma   90.00
#
_symmetry.space_group_name_H-M   'P 1'
#
loop_
_entity.id
_entity.type
_entity.pdbx_description
1 polymer ?
#
loop_
_entity_poly.entity_id
_entity_poly.type
_entity_poly.pdbx_seq_one_letter_code
_entity_poly.pdbx_strand_id
1 'polypeptide(L)'
;MKVTALLLTALALSSSAVAEERWGAPAPKEDRVDITTLPECWQRCAIQANGLVKPWDLNTISKKDFCEDQRFIILYWWKFSFMKCVEDDCPEKAARSTEGRRWYKHMCAPFGITSVHGVRGSHEPPTSDLY
;
A
#
# COMPACT_ATOMS: atom_id res chain seq x y z
N MET A 1 12.33 -5.22 72.76
CA MET A 1 11.80 -3.93 72.26
C MET A 1 11.63 -4.04 70.76
N LYS A 2 10.44 -3.73 70.26
CA LYS A 2 10.09 -3.64 68.83
C LYS A 2 10.65 -2.33 68.27
N VAL A 3 11.31 -2.37 67.11
CA VAL A 3 11.37 -1.21 66.21
C VAL A 3 11.18 -1.73 64.79
N THR A 4 9.99 -1.46 64.27
CA THR A 4 9.51 -1.73 62.93
C THR A 4 10.10 -0.71 61.97
N ALA A 5 10.76 -1.14 60.90
CA ALA A 5 11.14 -0.26 59.80
C ALA A 5 10.52 -0.82 58.51
N LEU A 6 9.37 -0.24 58.14
CA LEU A 6 8.74 -0.40 56.83
C LEU A 6 9.44 0.55 55.86
N LEU A 7 10.08 0.02 54.82
CA LEU A 7 10.51 0.81 53.66
C LEU A 7 9.91 0.17 52.40
N LEU A 8 8.83 0.78 51.95
CA LEU A 8 8.18 0.53 50.66
C LEU A 8 9.07 1.13 49.55
N THR A 9 9.81 0.29 48.84
CA THR A 9 10.45 0.69 47.58
C THR A 9 9.42 0.62 46.45
N ALA A 10 8.77 1.76 46.20
CA ALA A 10 8.03 2.01 44.97
C ALA A 10 9.03 2.15 43.82
N LEU A 11 9.38 1.04 43.16
CA LEU A 11 10.04 1.08 41.87
C LEU A 11 8.97 1.46 40.85
N ALA A 12 8.98 2.75 40.51
CA ALA A 12 8.20 3.32 39.43
C ALA A 12 8.34 2.44 38.19
N LEU A 13 7.21 1.90 37.71
CA LEU A 13 7.12 1.41 36.35
C LEU A 13 7.36 2.60 35.43
N SER A 14 8.60 2.78 34.99
CA SER A 14 8.87 3.51 33.77
C SER A 14 8.27 2.68 32.64
N SER A 15 6.98 2.89 32.38
CA SER A 15 6.36 2.53 31.11
C SER A 15 7.10 3.33 30.06
N SER A 16 8.18 2.76 29.53
CA SER A 16 8.76 3.19 28.27
C SER A 16 7.67 2.97 27.23
N ALA A 17 6.86 4.00 27.04
CA ALA A 17 6.11 4.21 25.82
C ALA A 17 7.17 4.29 24.73
N VAL A 18 7.51 3.14 24.17
CA VAL A 18 8.12 3.05 22.86
C VAL A 18 7.05 3.61 21.93
N ALA A 19 7.06 4.93 21.76
CA ALA A 19 6.42 5.57 20.63
C ALA A 19 7.20 5.03 19.43
N GLU A 20 6.72 3.92 18.84
CA GLU A 20 7.04 3.59 17.46
C GLU A 20 6.81 4.88 16.68
N GLU A 21 7.88 5.48 16.14
CA GLU A 21 7.81 6.47 15.08
C GLU A 21 7.13 5.82 13.86
N ARG A 22 5.80 5.67 13.92
CA ARG A 22 4.99 5.46 12.74
C ARG A 22 4.93 6.80 12.02
N TRP A 23 5.75 6.89 10.99
CA TRP A 23 5.65 7.81 9.87
C TRP A 23 4.25 8.42 9.69
N GLY A 24 4.08 9.67 10.13
CA GLY A 24 2.90 10.50 9.87
C GLY A 24 1.58 9.99 10.46
N ALA A 25 0.62 10.91 10.62
CA ALA A 25 -0.76 10.50 10.81
C ALA A 25 -1.24 9.74 9.54
N PRO A 26 -2.10 8.72 9.67
CA PRO A 26 -2.71 8.06 8.52
C PRO A 26 -3.39 9.08 7.60
N ALA A 27 -3.34 8.88 6.28
CA ALA A 27 -4.03 9.77 5.34
C ALA A 27 -5.54 9.86 5.65
N PRO A 28 -6.24 10.95 5.28
CA PRO A 28 -7.70 10.99 5.29
C PRO A 28 -8.29 9.79 4.54
N LYS A 29 -9.44 9.26 4.98
CA LYS A 29 -9.97 7.99 4.47
C LYS A 29 -10.22 8.05 2.96
N GLU A 30 -10.67 9.20 2.48
CA GLU A 30 -11.01 9.52 1.09
C GLU A 30 -9.77 9.52 0.18
N ASP A 31 -8.60 9.82 0.77
CA ASP A 31 -7.32 9.92 0.09
C ASP A 31 -6.52 8.62 0.13
N ARG A 32 -7.00 7.58 0.82
CA ARG A 32 -6.32 6.28 0.90
C ARG A 32 -6.56 5.42 -0.33
N VAL A 33 -5.63 4.51 -0.59
CA VAL A 33 -5.83 3.46 -1.59
C VAL A 33 -7.09 2.66 -1.25
N ASP A 34 -8.02 2.58 -2.19
CA ASP A 34 -9.27 1.85 -2.03
C ASP A 34 -9.25 0.56 -2.85
N ILE A 35 -8.86 -0.53 -2.19
CA ILE A 35 -8.86 -1.86 -2.80
C ILE A 35 -10.26 -2.43 -2.99
N THR A 36 -11.31 -1.88 -2.38
CA THR A 36 -12.69 -2.42 -2.49
C THR A 36 -13.26 -2.29 -3.90
N THR A 37 -12.68 -1.41 -4.71
CA THR A 37 -12.98 -1.23 -6.13
C THR A 37 -12.41 -2.35 -7.03
N LEU A 38 -11.58 -3.24 -6.47
CA LEU A 38 -11.07 -4.42 -7.17
C LEU A 38 -12.05 -5.60 -7.10
N PRO A 39 -11.99 -6.58 -8.03
CA PRO A 39 -12.71 -7.85 -7.89
C PRO A 39 -12.35 -8.57 -6.58
N GLU A 40 -13.27 -9.32 -5.97
CA GLU A 40 -13.04 -9.95 -4.64
C GLU A 40 -11.77 -10.80 -4.57
N CYS A 41 -11.44 -11.56 -5.61
CA CYS A 41 -10.21 -12.36 -5.64
C CYS A 41 -8.96 -11.50 -5.54
N TRP A 42 -8.98 -10.33 -6.18
CA TRP A 42 -7.90 -9.36 -6.16
C TRP A 42 -7.80 -8.68 -4.81
N GLN A 43 -8.92 -8.35 -4.18
CA GLN A 43 -8.92 -7.79 -2.81
C GLN A 43 -8.16 -8.71 -1.85
N ARG A 44 -8.43 -10.02 -1.90
CA ARG A 44 -7.71 -11.00 -1.08
C ARG A 44 -6.21 -10.99 -1.36
N CYS A 45 -5.81 -10.98 -2.63
CA CYS A 45 -4.40 -10.89 -3.00
C CYS A 45 -3.73 -9.59 -2.54
N ALA A 46 -4.42 -8.46 -2.61
CA ALA A 46 -3.89 -7.18 -2.15
C ALA A 46 -3.66 -7.19 -0.63
N ILE A 47 -4.62 -7.72 0.13
CA ILE A 47 -4.52 -7.86 1.59
C ILE A 47 -3.36 -8.80 1.96
N GLN A 48 -3.24 -9.95 1.29
CA GLN A 48 -2.17 -10.91 1.57
C GLN A 48 -0.78 -10.33 1.26
N ALA A 49 -0.66 -9.53 0.20
CA ALA A 49 0.58 -8.89 -0.19
C ALA A 49 0.89 -7.60 0.60
N ASN A 50 -0.03 -7.12 1.46
CA ASN A 50 0.10 -5.83 2.13
C ASN A 50 1.39 -5.68 2.96
N GLY A 51 1.82 -6.76 3.61
CA GLY A 51 3.05 -6.77 4.42
C GLY A 51 4.35 -6.46 3.66
N LEU A 52 4.29 -6.45 2.31
CA LEU A 52 5.42 -6.17 1.42
C LEU A 52 5.44 -4.72 0.90
N VAL A 53 4.46 -3.89 1.28
CA VAL A 53 4.38 -2.46 0.94
C VAL A 53 5.18 -1.59 1.94
N LYS A 54 6.07 -2.20 2.73
CA LYS A 54 6.82 -1.51 3.78
C LYS A 54 7.74 -0.42 3.21
N PRO A 55 7.88 0.73 3.91
CA PRO A 55 7.39 1.00 5.27
C PRO A 55 5.91 1.39 5.35
N TRP A 56 5.17 1.38 4.23
CA TRP A 56 3.76 1.73 4.19
C TRP A 56 2.83 0.54 4.46
N ASP A 57 1.54 0.85 4.59
CA ASP A 57 0.42 -0.07 4.68
C ASP A 57 -0.65 0.39 3.68
N LEU A 58 -1.16 -0.50 2.83
CA LEU A 58 -2.20 -0.21 1.84
C LEU A 58 -3.44 0.42 2.46
N ASN A 59 -3.74 0.13 3.73
CA ASN A 59 -4.89 0.68 4.46
C ASN A 59 -4.68 2.11 4.97
N THR A 60 -3.46 2.64 4.89
CA THR A 60 -3.13 3.97 5.44
C THR A 60 -2.35 4.85 4.46
N ILE A 61 -1.73 4.26 3.43
CA ILE A 61 -1.00 5.00 2.39
C ILE A 61 -1.97 5.89 1.59
N SER A 62 -1.56 7.12 1.32
CA SER A 62 -2.31 8.00 0.45
C SER A 62 -2.21 7.50 -1.00
N LYS A 63 -3.23 7.75 -1.82
CA LYS A 63 -3.21 7.51 -3.27
C LYS A 63 -2.02 8.21 -3.91
N LYS A 64 -1.70 9.42 -3.46
CA LYS A 64 -0.55 10.18 -3.95
C LYS A 64 0.76 9.45 -3.70
N ASP A 65 1.04 9.07 -2.46
CA ASP A 65 2.29 8.37 -2.11
C ASP A 65 2.39 6.99 -2.78
N PHE A 66 1.26 6.31 -2.90
CA PHE A 66 1.17 5.03 -3.61
C PHE A 66 1.48 5.19 -5.12
N CYS A 67 0.93 6.23 -5.76
CA CYS A 67 1.11 6.44 -7.19
C CYS A 67 2.49 7.02 -7.52
N GLU A 68 2.96 7.99 -6.73
CA GLU A 68 4.24 8.69 -6.94
C GLU A 68 5.45 7.94 -6.40
N ASP A 69 5.29 6.70 -5.91
CA ASP A 69 6.35 5.92 -5.27
C ASP A 69 7.68 5.96 -6.04
N GLN A 70 8.63 6.72 -5.48
CA GLN A 70 9.97 6.91 -6.04
C GLN A 70 10.94 5.77 -5.66
N ARG A 71 10.52 4.86 -4.77
CA ARG A 71 11.40 3.81 -4.21
C ARG A 71 11.16 2.44 -4.84
N PHE A 72 10.30 2.37 -5.86
CA PHE A 72 9.89 1.14 -6.54
C PHE A 72 9.19 0.11 -5.63
N ILE A 73 8.87 0.44 -4.38
CA ILE A 73 8.19 -0.45 -3.42
C ILE A 73 6.86 -0.92 -3.99
N ILE A 74 6.06 -0.01 -4.55
CA ILE A 74 4.77 -0.28 -5.16
C ILE A 74 4.94 -1.07 -6.45
N LEU A 75 5.96 -0.78 -7.25
CA LEU A 75 6.27 -1.59 -8.44
C LEU A 75 6.64 -3.03 -8.07
N TYR A 76 7.48 -3.22 -7.05
CA TYR A 76 7.89 -4.54 -6.58
C TYR A 76 6.71 -5.32 -5.98
N TRP A 77 5.94 -4.66 -5.10
CA TRP A 77 4.71 -5.21 -4.56
C TRP A 77 3.74 -5.62 -5.68
N TRP A 78 3.49 -4.73 -6.64
CA TRP A 78 2.59 -4.96 -7.77
C TRP A 78 3.03 -6.18 -8.57
N LYS A 79 4.28 -6.19 -9.04
CA LYS A 79 4.77 -7.20 -9.98
C LYS A 79 4.96 -8.57 -9.34
N PHE A 80 5.57 -8.62 -8.16
CA PHE A 80 6.08 -9.88 -7.61
C PHE A 80 5.20 -10.49 -6.54
N SER A 81 4.31 -9.71 -5.94
CA SER A 81 3.46 -10.17 -4.83
C SER A 81 2.01 -10.19 -5.25
N PHE A 82 1.50 -9.02 -5.65
CA PHE A 82 0.10 -8.85 -5.97
C PHE A 82 -0.29 -9.57 -7.26
N MET A 83 0.35 -9.24 -8.38
CA MET A 83 0.05 -9.88 -9.68
C MET A 83 0.37 -11.37 -9.68
N LYS A 84 1.42 -11.79 -8.96
CA LYS A 84 1.72 -13.21 -8.78
C LYS A 84 0.58 -13.96 -8.09
N CYS A 85 0.09 -13.45 -6.95
CA CYS A 85 -1.07 -14.04 -6.27
C CYS A 85 -2.30 -14.08 -7.20
N VAL A 86 -2.55 -12.98 -7.92
CA VAL A 86 -3.67 -12.91 -8.87
C VAL A 86 -3.55 -13.99 -9.95
N GLU A 87 -2.37 -14.17 -10.53
CA GLU A 87 -2.12 -15.18 -11.57
C GLU A 87 -2.28 -16.61 -11.07
N ASP A 88 -1.89 -16.87 -9.83
CA ASP A 88 -1.94 -18.19 -9.20
C ASP A 88 -3.37 -18.55 -8.73
N ASP A 89 -4.08 -17.62 -8.09
CA ASP A 89 -5.26 -17.96 -7.26
C ASP A 89 -6.62 -17.53 -7.83
N CYS A 90 -6.67 -16.63 -8.81
CA CYS A 90 -7.94 -16.23 -9.42
C CYS A 90 -8.37 -17.20 -10.54
N PRO A 91 -9.59 -17.11 -11.10
CA PRO A 91 -10.10 -18.09 -12.09
C PRO A 91 -9.85 -17.75 -13.58
N GLU A 92 -9.63 -16.48 -14.00
CA GLU A 92 -9.48 -16.13 -15.44
C GLU A 92 -8.21 -15.33 -15.82
N LYS A 93 -7.15 -15.95 -16.36
CA LYS A 93 -5.81 -15.31 -16.46
C LYS A 93 -5.73 -14.11 -17.41
N ALA A 94 -6.45 -14.12 -18.54
CA ALA A 94 -6.37 -13.04 -19.53
C ALA A 94 -7.05 -11.75 -19.03
N ALA A 95 -8.30 -11.87 -18.55
CA ALA A 95 -9.08 -10.77 -17.96
C ALA A 95 -8.40 -10.18 -16.71
N ARG A 96 -7.70 -11.01 -15.93
CA ARG A 96 -6.91 -10.58 -14.78
C ARG A 96 -5.92 -9.47 -15.15
N SER A 97 -5.05 -9.69 -16.13
CA SER A 97 -3.98 -8.72 -16.42
C SER A 97 -4.50 -7.31 -16.79
N THR A 98 -5.72 -7.21 -17.31
CA THR A 98 -6.32 -5.95 -17.76
C THR A 98 -7.03 -5.19 -16.64
N GLU A 99 -7.75 -5.88 -15.74
CA GLU A 99 -8.50 -5.23 -14.66
C GLU A 99 -7.56 -4.50 -13.69
N GLY A 100 -6.43 -5.11 -13.33
CA GLY A 100 -5.44 -4.47 -12.49
C GLY A 100 -4.86 -3.19 -13.07
N ARG A 101 -4.46 -3.26 -14.34
CA ARG A 101 -3.93 -2.09 -15.04
C ARG A 101 -4.97 -0.98 -15.14
N ARG A 102 -6.24 -1.32 -15.36
CA ARG A 102 -7.34 -0.35 -15.37
C ARG A 102 -7.55 0.28 -14.00
N TRP A 103 -7.57 -0.52 -12.94
CA TRP A 103 -7.68 -0.03 -11.56
C TRP A 103 -6.55 0.94 -11.21
N TYR A 104 -5.29 0.53 -11.46
CA TYR A 104 -4.13 1.38 -11.17
C TYR A 104 -4.18 2.67 -11.97
N LYS A 105 -4.48 2.61 -13.28
CA LYS A 105 -4.60 3.79 -14.13
C LYS A 105 -5.70 4.73 -13.64
N HIS A 106 -6.85 4.21 -13.24
CA HIS A 106 -7.95 5.03 -12.71
C HIS A 106 -7.55 5.76 -11.42
N MET A 107 -6.90 5.04 -10.50
CA MET A 107 -6.45 5.59 -9.22
C MET A 107 -5.32 6.61 -9.37
N CYS A 108 -4.39 6.38 -10.31
CA CYS A 108 -3.18 7.18 -10.46
C CYS A 108 -3.24 8.27 -11.55
N ALA A 109 -4.25 8.24 -12.43
CA ALA A 109 -4.45 9.26 -13.46
C ALA A 109 -4.50 10.70 -12.93
N PRO A 110 -5.13 11.03 -11.78
CA PRO A 110 -5.12 12.38 -11.22
C PRO A 110 -3.71 12.91 -10.91
N PHE A 111 -2.72 12.03 -10.74
CA PHE A 111 -1.33 12.36 -10.46
C PHE A 111 -0.46 12.32 -11.73
N GLY A 112 -1.06 12.17 -12.91
CA GLY A 112 -0.35 12.08 -14.20
C GLY A 112 0.36 10.74 -14.42
N ILE A 113 0.01 9.70 -13.68
CA ILE A 113 0.66 8.39 -13.72
C ILE A 113 -0.30 7.37 -14.33
N THR A 114 0.04 6.88 -15.51
CA THR A 114 -0.84 5.99 -16.31
C THR A 114 -0.35 4.55 -16.37
N SER A 115 0.83 4.24 -15.83
CA SER A 115 1.38 2.89 -15.76
C SER A 115 2.17 2.66 -14.47
N VAL A 116 2.14 1.41 -13.98
CA VAL A 116 2.90 0.98 -12.80
C VAL A 116 4.42 1.02 -13.04
N HIS A 117 4.85 1.04 -14.31
CA HIS A 117 6.27 1.08 -14.69
C HIS A 117 6.92 2.45 -14.62
N GLY A 118 6.17 3.51 -14.23
CA GLY A 118 6.76 4.80 -13.87
C GLY A 118 7.73 5.34 -14.92
N VAL A 119 7.22 5.76 -16.08
CA VAL A 119 7.92 6.77 -16.88
C VAL A 119 6.99 7.95 -17.07
N ARG A 120 7.34 9.05 -16.40
CA ARG A 120 6.83 10.40 -16.65
C ARG A 120 6.93 10.65 -18.16
N GLY A 121 5.78 10.75 -18.84
CA GLY A 121 5.66 11.27 -20.20
C GLY A 121 6.82 10.94 -21.14
N SER A 122 6.95 9.67 -21.56
CA SER A 122 7.21 9.49 -22.98
C SER A 122 5.89 9.86 -23.65
N HIS A 123 5.87 11.01 -24.33
CA HIS A 123 4.85 11.28 -25.33
C HIS A 123 4.70 10.01 -26.18
N GLU A 124 3.66 9.21 -25.94
CA GLU A 124 3.13 8.40 -27.01
C GLU A 124 2.59 9.43 -28.02
N PRO A 125 3.16 9.51 -29.24
CA PRO A 125 2.51 10.28 -30.28
C PRO A 125 1.09 9.71 -30.44
N PRO A 126 0.09 10.54 -30.76
CA PRO A 126 -1.24 10.03 -31.05
C PRO A 126 -1.08 8.99 -32.16
N THR A 127 -1.34 7.73 -31.86
CA THR A 127 -1.56 6.72 -32.88
C THR A 127 -2.83 7.13 -33.60
N SER A 128 -2.64 7.88 -34.67
CA SER A 128 -3.60 8.02 -35.75
C SER A 128 -3.80 6.63 -36.35
N ASP A 129 -4.71 5.85 -35.79
CA ASP A 129 -5.43 4.86 -36.56
C ASP A 129 -6.51 5.66 -37.29
N LEU A 130 -6.27 6.07 -38.55
CA LEU A 130 -6.62 5.26 -39.72
C LEU A 130 -8.01 4.64 -39.55
N TYR A 131 -9.04 5.48 -39.71
CA TYR A 131 -10.15 5.28 -40.66
C TYR A 131 -10.73 6.63 -41.06
#